data_AF-A0A354IAX2-F1
#
_entry.id   AF-A0A354IAX2-F1
#
_cell.length_a   1.000
_cell.length_b   1.000
_cell.length_c   1.000
_cell.angle_alpha   90.00
_cell.angle_beta   90.00
_cell.angle_gamma   90.00
#
_symmetry.space_group_name_H-M   'P 1'
#
loop_
_entity.id
_entity.type
_entity.pdbx_description
1 polymer ?
#
loop_
_entity_poly.entity_id
_entity_poly.type
_entity_poly.pdbx_seq_one_letter_code
_entity_poly.pdbx_strand_id
1 'polypeptide(L)'
;YKRIDTATYKAIKDEKIKGNETVFIFEMIINKQIVTFGVKIRFRKTSYNTLMEKIEYAVETIECLKVNRCDYYYLNKQIGNDVSIIGKKIAIIGAGSLGSYIAVELVKSGIKDLSLYDHDIIEKENILRHQSDFV
;
A
#
# COMPACT_ATOMS: atom_id res chain seq x y z
N TYR A 1 -25.85 -10.10 1.48
CA TYR A 1 -24.70 -10.77 0.84
C TYR A 1 -23.68 -9.73 0.40
N LYS A 2 -22.48 -9.72 0.99
CA LYS A 2 -21.37 -8.90 0.47
C LYS A 2 -20.87 -9.59 -0.81
N ARG A 3 -21.14 -9.00 -1.96
CA ARG A 3 -20.69 -9.47 -3.27
C ARG A 3 -19.50 -8.60 -3.71
N ILE A 4 -18.57 -9.18 -4.45
CA ILE A 4 -17.59 -8.39 -5.20
C ILE A 4 -18.34 -7.42 -6.13
N ASP A 5 -17.83 -6.21 -6.29
CA ASP A 5 -18.44 -5.25 -7.20
C ASP A 5 -18.25 -5.69 -8.66
N THR A 6 -19.09 -5.14 -9.56
CA THR A 6 -19.10 -5.52 -10.97
C THR A 6 -17.78 -5.23 -11.68
N ALA A 7 -17.08 -4.16 -11.33
CA ALA A 7 -15.81 -3.82 -11.98
C ALA A 7 -14.72 -4.81 -11.56
N THR A 8 -14.63 -5.12 -10.26
CA THR A 8 -13.73 -6.17 -9.74
C THR A 8 -14.04 -7.53 -10.34
N TYR A 9 -15.32 -7.92 -10.45
CA TYR A 9 -15.70 -9.18 -11.09
C TYR A 9 -15.23 -9.27 -12.54
N LYS A 10 -15.43 -8.20 -13.33
CA LYS A 10 -14.96 -8.15 -14.73
C LYS A 10 -13.43 -8.25 -14.80
N ALA A 11 -12.72 -7.52 -13.96
CA ALA A 11 -11.26 -7.59 -13.90
C ALA A 11 -10.75 -9.03 -13.60
N ILE A 12 -11.34 -9.70 -12.60
CA ILE A 12 -10.97 -11.09 -12.26
C ILE A 12 -11.28 -12.06 -13.41
N LYS A 13 -12.39 -11.83 -14.13
CA LYS A 13 -12.80 -12.68 -15.24
C LYS A 13 -11.80 -12.65 -16.39
N ASP A 14 -11.26 -11.48 -16.69
CA ASP A 14 -10.33 -11.28 -17.82
C ASP A 14 -8.85 -11.48 -17.43
N GLU A 15 -8.55 -11.59 -16.13
CA GLU A 15 -7.20 -11.77 -15.61
C GLU A 15 -6.59 -13.10 -16.05
N LYS A 16 -5.47 -13.05 -16.77
CA LYS A 16 -4.75 -14.24 -17.24
C LYS A 16 -3.66 -14.65 -16.28
N ILE A 17 -3.62 -15.93 -15.90
CA ILE A 17 -2.59 -16.47 -15.00
C ILE A 17 -1.77 -17.58 -15.65
N LYS A 18 -0.45 -17.37 -15.72
CA LYS A 18 0.50 -18.35 -16.26
C LYS A 18 0.86 -19.45 -15.26
N GLY A 19 0.77 -19.16 -13.97
CA GLY A 19 1.08 -20.09 -12.89
C GLY A 19 -0.02 -21.12 -12.61
N ASN A 20 0.36 -22.19 -11.92
CA ASN A 20 -0.55 -23.19 -11.37
C ASN A 20 -0.83 -22.95 -9.88
N GLU A 21 -0.37 -21.82 -9.34
CA GLU A 21 -0.64 -21.44 -7.96
C GLU A 21 -0.97 -19.95 -7.92
N THR A 22 -1.96 -19.58 -7.12
CA THR A 22 -2.33 -18.19 -6.83
C THR A 22 -2.62 -18.06 -5.34
N VAL A 23 -2.23 -16.93 -4.76
CA VAL A 23 -2.61 -16.56 -3.39
C VAL A 23 -3.63 -15.44 -3.46
N PHE A 24 -4.78 -15.66 -2.83
CA PHE A 24 -5.79 -14.66 -2.58
C PHE A 24 -5.60 -14.10 -1.18
N ILE A 25 -5.70 -12.79 -1.02
CA ILE A 25 -5.71 -12.13 0.28
C ILE A 25 -7.09 -11.52 0.46
N PHE A 26 -7.74 -11.85 1.57
CA PHE A 26 -9.07 -11.37 1.90
C PHE A 26 -9.02 -10.52 3.16
N GLU A 27 -9.85 -9.48 3.17
CA GLU A 27 -10.16 -8.70 4.36
C GLU A 27 -11.66 -8.76 4.64
N MET A 28 -12.02 -9.00 5.90
CA MET A 28 -13.40 -8.97 6.34
C MET A 28 -13.56 -8.33 7.71
N ILE A 29 -14.70 -7.69 7.91
CA ILE A 29 -15.07 -7.10 9.19
C ILE A 29 -15.86 -8.14 9.98
N ILE A 30 -15.29 -8.62 11.09
CA ILE A 30 -15.93 -9.52 12.07
C ILE A 30 -15.93 -8.79 13.41
N ASN A 31 -17.09 -8.63 14.05
CA ASN A 31 -17.20 -7.99 15.36
C ASN A 31 -16.51 -6.61 15.45
N LYS A 32 -16.65 -5.78 14.41
CA LYS A 32 -15.98 -4.47 14.25
C LYS A 32 -14.45 -4.51 14.12
N GLN A 33 -13.84 -5.69 14.06
CA GLN A 33 -12.41 -5.87 13.78
C GLN A 33 -12.20 -6.28 12.34
N ILE A 34 -11.14 -5.76 11.71
CA ILE A 34 -10.70 -6.18 10.38
C ILE A 34 -9.84 -7.43 10.56
N VAL A 35 -10.27 -8.55 9.99
CA VAL A 35 -9.52 -9.80 9.93
C VAL A 35 -8.99 -9.97 8.51
N THR A 36 -7.68 -10.21 8.40
CA THR A 36 -7.01 -10.53 7.14
C THR A 36 -6.62 -12.01 7.13
N PHE A 37 -6.89 -12.70 6.03
CA PHE A 37 -6.43 -14.07 5.82
C PHE A 37 -6.07 -14.31 4.36
N GLY A 38 -5.17 -15.26 4.14
CA GLY A 38 -4.78 -15.68 2.80
C GLY A 38 -5.36 -17.04 2.45
N VAL A 39 -5.57 -17.28 1.17
CA VAL A 39 -5.90 -18.59 0.64
C VAL A 39 -4.98 -18.86 -0.54
N LYS A 40 -4.14 -19.89 -0.42
CA LYS A 40 -3.35 -20.40 -1.54
C LYS A 40 -4.17 -21.45 -2.27
N ILE A 41 -4.36 -21.25 -3.56
CA ILE A 41 -5.04 -22.18 -4.45
C ILE A 41 -4.01 -22.74 -5.43
N ARG A 42 -3.89 -24.06 -5.47
CA ARG A 42 -3.15 -24.78 -6.51
C ARG A 42 -4.13 -25.27 -7.56
N PHE A 43 -3.76 -25.14 -8.82
CA PHE A 43 -4.51 -25.56 -9.98
C PHE A 43 -3.81 -26.74 -10.66
N ARG A 44 -4.60 -27.66 -11.18
CA ARG A 44 -4.10 -28.71 -12.08
C ARG A 44 -3.56 -28.08 -13.36
N LYS A 45 -2.63 -28.76 -14.01
CA LYS A 45 -2.19 -28.37 -15.36
C LYS A 45 -3.36 -28.51 -16.34
N THR A 46 -3.79 -27.40 -16.92
CA THR A 46 -4.88 -27.32 -17.89
C THR A 46 -4.54 -26.30 -18.99
N SER A 47 -5.34 -26.27 -20.05
CA SER A 47 -5.27 -25.23 -21.10
C SER A 47 -6.02 -23.95 -20.73
N TYR A 48 -6.71 -23.91 -19.59
CA TYR A 48 -7.40 -22.72 -19.12
C TYR A 48 -6.41 -21.63 -18.78
N ASN A 49 -6.70 -20.40 -19.23
CA ASN A 49 -5.73 -19.30 -19.17
C ASN A 49 -6.18 -18.17 -18.25
N THR A 50 -7.48 -18.07 -17.98
CA THR A 50 -8.00 -17.05 -17.06
C THR A 50 -8.03 -17.57 -15.62
N LEU A 51 -7.95 -16.63 -14.68
CA LEU A 51 -8.08 -16.92 -13.25
C LEU A 51 -9.45 -17.54 -12.95
N MET A 52 -10.52 -17.01 -13.56
CA MET A 52 -11.88 -17.50 -13.35
C MET A 52 -12.07 -18.94 -13.82
N GLU A 53 -11.64 -19.29 -15.04
CA GLU A 53 -11.71 -20.67 -15.54
C GLU A 53 -10.94 -21.64 -14.64
N LYS A 54 -9.75 -21.23 -14.16
CA LYS A 54 -8.96 -22.08 -13.27
C LYS A 54 -9.61 -22.27 -11.89
N ILE A 55 -10.23 -21.23 -11.34
CA ILE A 55 -11.01 -21.34 -10.08
C ILE A 55 -12.21 -22.27 -10.26
N GLU A 56 -12.90 -22.20 -11.39
CA GLU A 56 -14.13 -22.96 -11.60
C GLU A 56 -13.86 -24.44 -11.94
N TYR A 57 -12.82 -24.71 -12.72
CA TYR A 57 -12.63 -26.04 -13.33
C TYR A 57 -11.29 -26.71 -13.01
N ALA A 58 -10.31 -26.01 -12.44
CA ALA A 58 -8.95 -26.54 -12.30
C ALA A 58 -8.43 -26.60 -10.85
N VAL A 59 -9.23 -26.27 -9.83
CA VAL A 59 -8.76 -26.30 -8.43
C VAL A 59 -8.34 -27.71 -8.02
N GLU A 60 -7.12 -27.81 -7.49
CA GLU A 60 -6.54 -29.04 -6.98
C GLU A 60 -6.51 -29.04 -5.45
N THR A 61 -5.92 -28.01 -4.85
CA THR A 61 -5.82 -27.87 -3.40
C THR A 61 -6.08 -26.42 -2.97
N ILE A 62 -6.65 -26.27 -1.78
CA ILE A 62 -6.87 -25.00 -1.12
C ILE A 62 -6.21 -25.05 0.26
N GLU A 63 -5.33 -24.10 0.55
CA GLU A 63 -4.60 -23.99 1.81
C GLU A 63 -4.84 -22.60 2.44
N CYS A 64 -5.30 -22.57 3.68
CA CYS A 64 -5.46 -21.33 4.43
C CYS A 64 -4.09 -20.84 4.92
N LEU A 65 -3.79 -19.57 4.65
CA LEU A 65 -2.56 -18.92 5.07
C LEU A 65 -2.84 -17.88 6.14
N LYS A 66 -2.02 -17.87 7.19
CA LYS A 66 -1.94 -16.75 8.12
C LYS A 66 -1.22 -15.59 7.42
N VAL A 67 -1.88 -14.43 7.34
CA VAL A 67 -1.37 -13.25 6.65
C VAL A 67 -1.34 -12.08 7.62
N ASN A 68 -0.23 -11.35 7.62
CA ASN A 68 -0.11 -10.06 8.29
C ASN A 68 0.09 -8.99 7.21
N ARG A 69 -0.82 -8.01 7.11
CA ARG A 69 -0.61 -6.85 6.23
C ARG A 69 0.50 -5.97 6.79
N CYS A 70 1.43 -5.57 5.94
CA CYS A 70 2.52 -4.65 6.26
C CYS A 70 2.75 -3.62 5.15
N ASP A 71 1.78 -3.43 4.26
CA ASP A 71 1.87 -2.40 3.22
C ASP A 71 1.76 -0.99 3.83
N TYR A 72 2.29 -0.03 3.10
CA TYR A 72 2.39 1.36 3.55
C TYR A 72 1.05 1.96 3.98
N TYR A 73 -0.01 1.71 3.21
CA TYR A 73 -1.36 2.20 3.53
C TYR A 73 -1.86 1.61 4.85
N TYR A 74 -1.71 0.29 5.03
CA TYR A 74 -2.10 -0.38 6.27
C TYR A 74 -1.35 0.17 7.48
N LEU A 75 -0.02 0.25 7.41
CA LEU A 75 0.80 0.68 8.53
C LEU A 75 0.51 2.13 8.94
N ASN A 76 0.33 3.03 7.97
CA ASN A 76 -0.07 4.42 8.24
C ASN A 76 -1.43 4.47 8.96
N LYS A 77 -2.39 3.67 8.51
CA LYS A 77 -3.70 3.59 9.18
C LYS A 77 -3.59 3.06 10.61
N GLN A 78 -2.72 2.09 10.87
CA GLN A 78 -2.54 1.51 12.21
C GLN A 78 -1.97 2.52 13.21
N ILE A 79 -1.07 3.40 12.78
CA ILE A 79 -0.49 4.46 13.64
C ILE A 79 -1.38 5.71 13.72
N GLY A 80 -2.55 5.71 13.08
CA GLY A 80 -3.52 6.81 13.14
C GLY A 80 -3.27 7.94 12.15
N ASN A 81 -2.38 7.76 11.17
CA ASN A 81 -2.19 8.75 10.12
C ASN A 81 -3.45 8.84 9.24
N ASP A 82 -3.71 10.05 8.73
CA ASP A 82 -4.75 10.24 7.72
C ASP A 82 -4.29 9.58 6.40
N VAL A 83 -4.97 8.52 5.99
CA VAL A 83 -4.64 7.83 4.75
C VAL A 83 -5.12 8.58 3.50
N SER A 84 -5.94 9.63 3.65
CA SER A 84 -6.43 10.46 2.53
C SER A 84 -5.33 11.26 1.83
N ILE A 85 -4.22 11.50 2.53
CA ILE A 85 -3.05 12.23 2.04
C ILE A 85 -2.02 11.34 1.34
N ILE A 86 -2.17 10.01 1.40
CA ILE A 86 -1.25 9.09 0.73
C ILE A 86 -1.33 9.29 -0.79
N GLY A 87 -0.17 9.51 -1.42
CA GLY A 87 -0.03 9.77 -2.86
C GLY A 87 -0.28 11.23 -3.26
N LYS A 88 -0.54 12.13 -2.30
CA LYS A 88 -0.50 13.58 -2.57
C LYS A 88 0.94 14.03 -2.77
N LYS A 89 1.13 14.94 -3.72
CA LYS A 89 2.43 15.61 -3.98
C LYS A 89 2.44 16.95 -3.29
N ILE A 90 3.44 17.20 -2.45
CA ILE A 90 3.60 18.43 -1.69
C ILE A 90 4.92 19.10 -2.06
N ALA A 91 4.88 20.42 -2.25
CA ALA A 91 6.08 21.24 -2.41
C ALA A 91 6.20 22.22 -1.23
N ILE A 92 7.37 22.28 -0.61
CA ILE A 92 7.76 23.27 0.39
C ILE A 92 8.75 24.23 -0.26
N ILE A 93 8.51 25.54 -0.10
CA ILE A 93 9.42 26.61 -0.55
C ILE A 93 10.01 27.24 0.71
N GLY A 94 11.34 27.17 0.85
CA GLY A 94 12.11 27.47 2.05
C GLY A 94 12.42 26.21 2.87
N ALA A 95 13.69 25.84 2.96
CA ALA A 95 14.23 24.69 3.70
C ALA A 95 14.92 25.08 5.01
N GLY A 96 14.71 26.32 5.48
CA GLY A 96 15.21 26.79 6.76
C GLY A 96 14.58 26.09 7.97
N SER A 97 14.69 26.67 9.17
CA SER A 97 14.21 26.08 10.43
C SER A 97 12.77 25.54 10.38
N LEU A 98 11.82 26.33 9.89
CA LEU A 98 10.41 25.90 9.83
C LEU A 98 10.17 24.89 8.70
N GLY A 99 10.76 25.13 7.52
CA GLY A 99 10.59 24.26 6.37
C GLY A 99 11.14 22.86 6.61
N SER A 100 12.32 22.77 7.22
CA SER A 100 12.93 21.50 7.66
C SER A 100 12.06 20.76 8.69
N TYR A 101 11.51 21.47 9.67
CA TYR A 101 10.59 20.88 10.65
C TYR A 101 9.33 20.32 10.01
N ILE A 102 8.65 21.13 9.19
CA ILE A 102 7.41 20.72 8.52
C ILE A 102 7.68 19.57 7.56
N ALA A 103 8.81 19.57 6.84
CA ALA A 103 9.18 18.46 5.95
C ALA A 103 9.23 17.12 6.71
N VAL A 104 9.89 17.09 7.87
CA VAL A 104 9.98 15.89 8.72
C VAL A 104 8.60 15.44 9.21
N GLU A 105 7.76 16.37 9.68
CA GLU A 105 6.42 16.04 10.17
C GLU A 105 5.48 15.56 9.04
N LEU A 106 5.62 16.10 7.82
CA LEU A 106 4.87 15.62 6.66
C LEU A 106 5.27 14.19 6.27
N VAL A 107 6.57 13.87 6.30
CA VAL A 107 7.03 12.50 6.06
C VAL A 107 6.50 11.54 7.13
N LYS A 108 6.56 11.93 8.41
CA LYS A 108 6.02 11.12 9.53
C LYS A 108 4.50 10.91 9.44
N SER A 109 3.76 11.89 8.92
CA SER A 109 2.31 11.78 8.72
C SER A 109 1.92 10.95 7.49
N GLY A 110 2.88 10.48 6.70
CA GLY A 110 2.64 9.52 5.62
C GLY A 110 2.77 10.07 4.21
N ILE A 111 3.24 11.32 4.03
CA ILE A 111 3.53 11.87 2.71
C ILE A 111 4.77 11.20 2.12
N LYS A 112 4.66 10.71 0.89
CA LYS A 112 5.76 10.07 0.15
C LYS A 112 6.40 10.99 -0.88
N ASP A 113 5.61 11.88 -1.47
CA ASP A 113 6.03 12.74 -2.57
C ASP A 113 6.19 14.17 -2.07
N LEU A 114 7.36 14.46 -1.49
CA LEU A 114 7.72 15.77 -0.97
C LEU A 114 8.84 16.39 -1.81
N SER A 115 8.63 17.61 -2.30
CA SER A 115 9.65 18.43 -2.96
C SER A 115 10.01 19.61 -2.07
N LEU A 116 11.29 19.88 -1.91
CA LEU A 116 11.79 21.00 -1.12
C LEU A 116 12.59 21.92 -2.03
N TYR A 117 12.21 23.18 -2.08
CA TYR A 117 12.87 24.22 -2.87
C TYR A 117 13.42 25.26 -1.92
N ASP A 118 14.72 25.51 -1.98
CA ASP A 118 15.34 26.63 -1.28
C ASP A 118 16.38 27.26 -2.19
N HIS A 119 16.40 28.58 -2.24
CA HIS A 119 17.41 29.32 -3.00
C HIS A 119 18.58 29.73 -2.11
N ASP A 120 18.40 29.70 -0.79
CA ASP A 120 19.40 30.15 0.16
C ASP A 120 20.55 29.15 0.26
N ILE A 121 21.75 29.68 0.47
CA ILE A 121 22.95 28.89 0.75
C ILE A 121 23.06 28.72 2.28
N ILE A 122 23.48 27.54 2.74
CA ILE A 122 23.68 27.30 4.17
C ILE A 122 24.83 28.18 4.68
N GLU A 123 24.51 29.11 5.59
CA GLU A 123 25.47 29.93 6.33
C GLU A 123 25.78 29.32 7.70
N LYS A 124 26.94 29.63 8.28
CA LYS A 124 27.40 29.02 9.55
C LYS A 124 26.42 29.27 10.70
N GLU A 125 25.80 30.43 10.69
CA GLU A 125 24.82 30.93 11.64
C GLU A 125 23.51 30.11 11.59
N ASN A 126 23.22 29.48 10.45
CA ASN A 126 21.97 28.77 10.19
C ASN A 126 22.04 27.28 10.52
N ILE A 127 23.26 26.75 10.73
CA ILE A 127 23.52 25.33 11.03
C ILE A 127 22.78 24.88 12.29
N LEU A 128 22.83 25.67 13.36
CA LEU A 128 22.33 25.26 14.69
C LEU A 128 20.81 25.37 14.85
N ARG A 129 20.11 25.93 13.87
CA ARG A 129 18.65 26.16 13.93
C ARG A 129 17.85 25.31 12.94
N HIS A 130 18.50 24.58 12.04
CA HIS A 130 17.82 23.70 11.08
C HIS A 130 17.68 22.32 11.70
N GLN A 131 16.52 21.68 11.52
CA GLN A 131 16.30 20.31 12.01
C GLN A 131 16.86 19.26 11.05
N SER A 132 16.97 19.62 9.76
CA SER A 132 17.56 18.75 8.74
C SER A 132 19.08 18.84 8.84
N ASP A 133 19.70 17.83 9.44
CA ASP A 133 21.14 17.59 9.30
C ASP A 133 21.40 17.13 7.87
N PHE A 134 21.76 18.05 6.97
CA PHE A 134 22.35 17.69 5.68
C PHE A 134 23.82 17.31 5.92
N VAL A 135 24.06 16.11 6.44
CA VAL A 135 25.38 15.46 6.52
C VAL A 135 25.36 14.18 5.69
#